data_AF-A0A9P4V4X2-F1
#
_entry.id   AF-A0A9P4V4X2-F1
#
_cell.length_a   1.000
_cell.length_b   1.000
_cell.length_c   1.000
_cell.angle_alpha   90.00
_cell.angle_beta   90.00
_cell.angle_gamma   90.00
#
_symmetry.space_group_name_H-M   'P 1'
#
loop_
_entity.id
_entity.type
_entity.pdbx_description
1 polymer ?
#
loop_
_entity_poly.entity_id
_entity_poly.type
_entity_poly.pdbx_seq_one_letter_code
_entity_poly.pdbx_strand_id
1 'polypeptide(L)'
;MAEAPKPKYDSLPGIDTAPDVYETPDLAEDVSTIQASTTLSESEEDDTGEDESGVKNRRLQADDARSRFQPTRVDARGVDFSDNISAQRRSYKTSTRGRRRAESGVLGDDSEDEKESFARKLMRVKQELQELEEEFDEGDKSTVEEKDPREVMEYISDKVDYIYAMRRGGVRGAEPLLDRTIDKFQSYAPFEPSKRIVDAIYNQPPLPGSQVQKGQLEFVLNQAADFDKRLSDLENTLGLTGATMPDLGDKPSFPVFTTLDKLEQTIATMADASTGNLDAASAQIKKLIADAEHLASTRDASSRNATDKSPYAVDQEAKINALYGALPTIDKISPLLPLVLERLRTLRLVHTSAWQASEVLAELERRQGRQEDEIRKWEQSLEVAERDVATQEKSLQQNMKKVGMWVKGLEDRVAKMPGQGD
;
A
#
# COMPACT_ATOMS: atom_id res chain seq x y z
N MET A 1 34.83 -29.27 28.71
CA MET A 1 33.53 -29.94 28.93
C MET A 1 33.44 -31.03 27.87
N ALA A 2 33.35 -32.31 28.26
CA ALA A 2 33.15 -33.37 27.28
C ALA A 2 31.71 -33.25 26.75
N GLU A 3 31.56 -33.07 25.45
CA GLU A 3 30.26 -32.93 24.79
C GLU A 3 29.47 -34.24 24.92
N ALA A 4 28.14 -34.13 25.10
CA ALA A 4 27.28 -35.29 25.24
C ALA A 4 27.26 -36.13 23.94
N PRO A 5 27.23 -37.47 24.02
CA PRO A 5 27.22 -38.33 22.83
C PRO A 5 25.99 -38.04 21.96
N LYS A 6 26.23 -37.75 20.68
CA LYS A 6 25.20 -37.47 19.67
C LYS A 6 24.75 -38.83 19.08
N PRO A 7 23.55 -39.35 19.42
CA PRO A 7 23.14 -40.72 19.09
C PRO A 7 23.06 -41.02 17.59
N LYS A 8 23.01 -39.98 16.76
CA LYS A 8 23.04 -40.08 15.29
C LYS A 8 24.40 -40.58 14.77
N TYR A 9 25.50 -40.33 15.48
CA TYR A 9 26.87 -40.55 15.00
C TYR A 9 27.60 -41.72 15.68
N ASP A 10 27.08 -42.22 16.80
CA ASP A 10 27.68 -43.31 17.59
C ASP A 10 27.83 -44.65 16.82
N SER A 11 27.04 -44.84 15.76
CA SER A 11 27.08 -46.06 14.92
C SER A 11 28.11 -46.02 13.79
N LEU A 12 28.77 -44.87 13.58
CA LEU A 12 29.76 -44.69 12.52
C LEU A 12 31.17 -44.95 13.10
N PRO A 13 31.94 -45.91 12.54
CA PRO A 13 33.32 -46.11 12.95
C PRO A 13 34.19 -44.93 12.52
N GLY A 14 35.01 -44.39 13.43
CA GLY A 14 35.96 -43.31 13.16
C GLY A 14 35.43 -41.89 13.35
N ILE A 15 34.37 -41.70 14.14
CA ILE A 15 33.95 -40.35 14.53
C ILE A 15 34.96 -39.73 15.50
N ASP A 16 35.37 -38.49 15.21
CA ASP A 16 36.28 -37.73 16.06
C ASP A 16 35.54 -37.19 17.30
N THR A 17 36.11 -37.38 18.49
CA THR A 17 35.60 -36.88 19.78
C THR A 17 36.43 -35.70 20.31
N ALA A 18 37.33 -35.18 19.48
CA ALA A 18 38.01 -33.91 19.69
C ALA A 18 36.99 -32.75 19.91
N PRO A 19 37.41 -31.65 20.54
CA PRO A 19 36.58 -30.45 20.65
C PRO A 19 36.15 -29.94 19.26
N ASP A 20 34.85 -29.66 19.12
CA ASP A 20 34.22 -29.19 17.88
C ASP A 20 34.85 -27.87 17.36
N VAL A 21 35.39 -27.03 18.24
CA VAL A 21 35.99 -25.73 17.91
C VAL A 21 37.37 -25.58 18.54
N TYR A 22 38.38 -25.35 17.71
CA TYR A 22 39.73 -24.97 18.12
C TYR A 22 39.93 -23.48 17.86
N GLU A 23 39.56 -22.64 18.83
CA GLU A 23 39.73 -21.19 18.75
C GLU A 23 40.91 -20.72 19.61
N THR A 24 41.50 -19.61 19.20
CA THR A 24 42.40 -18.85 20.08
C THR A 24 41.59 -18.32 21.26
N PRO A 25 42.13 -18.30 22.49
CA PRO A 25 41.40 -17.75 23.64
C PRO A 25 40.95 -16.32 23.32
N ASP A 26 39.68 -16.03 23.61
CA ASP A 26 39.11 -14.70 23.43
C ASP A 26 40.00 -13.68 24.13
N LEU A 27 40.63 -12.82 23.33
CA LEU A 27 41.32 -11.66 23.83
C LEU A 27 40.23 -10.77 24.43
N ALA A 28 40.31 -10.52 25.74
CA ALA A 28 39.36 -9.62 26.40
C ALA A 28 39.30 -8.31 25.61
N GLU A 29 38.13 -7.99 25.04
CA GLU A 29 37.89 -6.79 24.23
C GLU A 29 38.25 -5.49 25.01
N ASP A 30 38.36 -5.59 26.34
CA ASP A 30 38.74 -4.52 27.27
C ASP A 30 40.27 -4.31 27.42
N VAL A 31 41.12 -5.19 26.89
CA VAL A 31 42.58 -5.01 26.92
C VAL A 31 43.04 -4.45 25.57
N SER A 32 42.82 -3.15 25.42
CA SER A 32 43.22 -2.32 24.30
C SER A 32 44.63 -2.63 23.78
N THR A 33 44.72 -3.33 22.64
CA THR A 33 45.86 -3.23 21.74
C THR A 33 45.46 -2.28 20.62
N ILE A 34 45.83 -1.03 20.81
CA ILE A 34 45.60 0.09 19.90
C ILE A 34 46.10 -0.26 18.50
N GLN A 35 45.19 -0.34 17.52
CA GLN A 35 45.39 0.25 16.19
C GLN A 35 44.11 0.97 15.78
N ALA A 36 44.28 2.25 15.44
CA ALA A 36 43.26 3.22 15.10
C ALA A 36 42.20 2.69 14.11
N SER A 37 40.98 2.53 14.59
CA SER A 37 39.79 2.53 13.75
C SER A 37 39.55 3.96 13.26
N THR A 38 39.81 4.19 11.97
CA THR A 38 39.15 5.25 11.19
C THR A 38 37.68 4.89 11.03
N THR A 39 36.92 5.01 12.10
CA THR A 39 35.46 5.08 12.06
C THR A 39 35.10 6.40 12.70
N LEU A 40 34.97 7.41 11.84
CA LEU A 40 34.37 8.70 12.15
C LEU A 40 33.08 8.42 12.94
N SER A 41 33.06 8.85 14.19
CA SER A 41 31.83 8.91 14.98
C SER A 41 31.00 10.05 14.40
N GLU A 42 29.98 9.71 13.59
CA GLU A 42 28.99 10.67 13.08
C GLU A 42 28.02 11.02 14.21
N SER A 43 28.49 11.88 15.13
CA SER A 43 27.66 12.71 16.01
C SER A 43 28.54 13.64 16.86
N GLU A 44 29.48 14.34 16.23
CA GLU A 44 29.87 15.64 16.77
C GLU A 44 28.71 16.60 16.47
N GLU A 45 27.88 16.85 17.48
CA GLU A 45 27.10 18.10 17.57
C GLU A 45 28.11 19.25 17.62
N ASP A 46 28.63 19.55 16.44
CA ASP A 46 29.51 20.67 16.19
C ASP A 46 28.67 21.94 16.38
N ASP A 47 28.77 22.51 17.57
CA ASP A 47 28.70 23.95 17.80
C ASP A 47 29.96 24.60 17.16
N THR A 48 30.22 24.28 15.90
CA THR A 48 31.23 24.94 15.09
C THR A 48 30.70 26.34 14.82
N GLY A 49 31.37 27.30 15.43
CA GLY A 49 31.03 28.72 15.36
C GLY A 49 30.56 29.10 13.97
N GLU A 50 29.38 29.73 13.92
CA GLU A 50 28.71 30.24 12.72
C GLU A 50 29.56 31.22 11.89
N ASP A 51 30.81 31.47 12.27
CA ASP A 51 31.71 32.47 11.73
C ASP A 51 32.86 31.89 10.85
N GLU A 52 33.13 30.58 10.82
CA GLU A 52 34.25 30.02 10.03
C GLU A 52 33.87 29.35 8.71
N SER A 53 32.60 29.04 8.49
CA SER A 53 32.12 28.57 7.18
C SER A 53 31.14 29.59 6.59
N GLY A 54 31.34 30.00 5.33
CA GLY A 54 30.40 30.87 4.63
C GLY A 54 29.02 30.25 4.38
N VAL A 55 28.73 29.08 4.97
CA VAL A 55 27.54 28.28 4.80
C VAL A 55 26.69 28.36 6.06
N LYS A 56 25.51 28.98 5.94
CA LYS A 56 24.53 29.03 7.05
C LYS A 56 23.75 27.71 7.10
N ASN A 57 24.16 26.81 7.99
CA ASN A 57 23.47 25.55 8.25
C ASN A 57 22.21 25.76 9.10
N ARG A 58 21.15 26.33 8.50
CA ARG A 58 19.88 26.48 9.21
C ARG A 58 19.14 25.14 9.25
N ARG A 59 18.91 24.61 10.45
CA ARG A 59 18.08 23.42 10.65
C ARG A 59 16.65 23.67 10.14
N LEU A 60 16.18 22.80 9.25
CA LEU A 60 14.83 22.88 8.70
C LEU A 60 13.81 22.39 9.75
N GLN A 61 13.05 23.32 10.32
CA GLN A 61 11.89 22.99 11.15
C GLN A 61 10.69 22.72 10.24
N ALA A 62 10.42 21.44 9.96
CA ALA A 62 9.39 21.01 9.02
C ALA A 62 7.98 21.46 9.42
N ASP A 63 7.66 21.49 10.72
CA ASP A 63 6.33 21.89 11.22
C ASP A 63 6.09 23.39 11.07
N ASP A 64 7.10 24.21 11.38
CA ASP A 64 7.08 25.66 11.16
C ASP A 64 6.99 25.99 9.68
N ALA A 65 7.75 25.28 8.83
CA ALA A 65 7.64 25.43 7.39
C ALA A 65 6.23 25.03 6.90
N ARG A 66 5.69 23.91 7.40
CA ARG A 66 4.35 23.42 7.03
C ARG A 66 3.28 24.44 7.37
N SER A 67 3.28 25.01 8.57
CA SER A 67 2.31 26.04 8.97
C SER A 67 2.39 27.29 8.07
N ARG A 68 3.59 27.70 7.66
CA ARG A 68 3.81 28.85 6.76
C ARG A 68 3.25 28.61 5.34
N PHE A 69 3.39 27.40 4.80
CA PHE A 69 2.99 27.09 3.43
C PHE A 69 1.57 26.49 3.30
N GLN A 70 0.99 25.94 4.37
CA GLN A 70 -0.36 25.39 4.40
C GLN A 70 -1.47 26.32 3.84
N PRO A 71 -1.49 27.64 4.09
CA PRO A 71 -2.53 28.52 3.55
C PRO A 71 -2.33 28.87 2.07
N THR A 72 -1.17 28.57 1.49
CA THR A 72 -0.87 28.86 0.08
C THR A 72 -1.35 27.69 -0.79
N ARG A 73 -2.17 27.98 -1.82
CA ARG A 73 -2.55 27.01 -2.84
C ARG A 73 -1.95 27.42 -4.16
N VAL A 74 -1.33 26.45 -4.84
CA VAL A 74 -0.69 26.65 -6.15
C VAL A 74 -1.60 26.11 -7.23
N ASP A 75 -1.96 26.95 -8.21
CA ASP A 75 -2.62 26.52 -9.43
C ASP A 75 -1.58 26.32 -10.53
N ALA A 76 -1.55 25.11 -11.10
CA ALA A 76 -0.63 24.70 -12.15
C ALA A 76 -1.34 24.54 -13.52
N ARG A 77 -2.63 24.88 -13.62
CA ARG A 77 -3.37 24.75 -14.88
C ARG A 77 -2.83 25.74 -15.92
N GLY A 78 -2.24 25.21 -16.99
CA GLY A 78 -1.75 25.99 -18.13
C GLY A 78 -0.32 26.52 -17.99
N VAL A 79 0.44 26.04 -17.01
CA VAL A 79 1.88 26.30 -16.90
C VAL A 79 2.59 25.42 -17.91
N ASP A 80 3.33 26.04 -18.82
CA ASP A 80 4.13 25.38 -19.83
C ASP A 80 5.59 25.80 -19.64
N PHE A 81 6.47 24.84 -19.38
CA PHE A 81 7.92 25.03 -19.27
C PHE A 81 8.65 24.61 -20.54
N SER A 82 7.93 24.24 -21.60
CA SER A 82 8.55 24.17 -22.91
C SER A 82 9.08 25.57 -23.22
N ASP A 83 10.36 25.65 -23.59
CA ASP A 83 11.18 26.87 -23.70
C ASP A 83 10.76 27.78 -24.87
N ASN A 84 9.46 27.83 -25.17
CA ASN A 84 8.84 28.63 -26.21
C ASN A 84 8.72 30.09 -25.75
N ILE A 85 9.70 30.89 -26.16
CA ILE A 85 9.83 32.33 -25.84
C ILE A 85 8.67 33.18 -26.42
N SER A 86 7.85 32.64 -27.33
CA SER A 86 6.76 33.36 -28.00
C SER A 86 5.45 33.46 -27.19
N ALA A 87 5.29 32.68 -26.12
CA ALA A 87 4.12 32.79 -25.24
C ALA A 87 4.48 33.59 -23.99
N GLN A 88 3.63 34.54 -23.57
CA GLN A 88 3.78 35.25 -22.29
C GLN A 88 4.06 34.23 -21.18
N ARG A 89 5.21 34.40 -20.50
CA ARG A 89 5.75 33.47 -19.50
C ARG A 89 4.66 33.03 -18.52
N ARG A 90 4.16 31.80 -18.67
CA ARG A 90 3.13 31.23 -17.80
C ARG A 90 3.84 30.59 -16.60
N SER A 91 3.87 31.29 -15.47
CA SER A 91 4.39 30.75 -14.20
C SER A 91 3.26 30.18 -13.34
N TYR A 92 3.60 29.34 -12.37
CA TYR A 92 2.68 28.94 -11.31
C TYR A 92 2.04 30.17 -10.66
N LYS A 93 0.71 30.12 -10.43
CA LYS A 93 -0.03 31.17 -9.73
C LYS A 93 -0.36 30.69 -8.32
N THR A 94 0.11 31.41 -7.31
CA THR A 94 -0.24 31.12 -5.91
C THR A 94 -1.39 32.03 -5.49
N SER A 95 -2.47 31.44 -4.98
CA SER A 95 -3.62 32.18 -4.44
C SER A 95 -3.69 31.94 -2.94
N THR A 96 -3.58 33.01 -2.14
CA THR A 96 -3.87 32.97 -0.71
C THR A 96 -5.32 33.36 -0.47
N ARG A 97 -6.02 32.58 0.38
CA ARG A 97 -7.44 32.79 0.70
C ARG A 97 -7.73 34.17 1.32
N GLY A 98 -6.71 34.89 1.81
CA GLY A 98 -6.83 36.20 2.44
C GLY A 98 -7.03 37.39 1.49
N ARG A 99 -6.73 37.27 0.18
CA ARG A 99 -6.85 38.41 -0.77
C ARG A 99 -8.25 38.66 -1.32
N ARG A 100 -9.23 37.78 -1.09
CA ARG A 100 -10.62 37.96 -1.56
C ARG A 100 -11.49 38.88 -0.68
N ARG A 101 -10.91 39.52 0.35
CA ARG A 101 -11.66 40.37 1.31
C ARG A 101 -11.19 41.83 1.33
N ALA A 102 -10.57 42.29 0.25
CA ALA A 102 -10.21 43.70 0.08
C ALA A 102 -10.68 44.16 -1.31
N GLU A 103 -11.99 44.34 -1.47
CA GLU A 103 -12.59 45.00 -2.62
C GLU A 103 -13.39 46.21 -2.11
N SER A 104 -12.66 47.30 -1.90
CA SER A 104 -13.15 48.68 -1.89
C SER A 104 -11.91 49.56 -1.89
N GLY A 105 -11.49 50.00 -3.08
CA GLY A 105 -10.28 50.81 -3.22
C GLY A 105 -9.75 50.86 -4.65
N VAL A 106 -10.43 51.65 -5.48
CA VAL A 106 -9.84 52.68 -6.35
C VAL A 106 -8.55 52.32 -7.12
N LEU A 107 -8.72 52.31 -8.45
CA LEU A 107 -7.73 52.56 -9.52
C LEU A 107 -6.58 51.55 -9.66
N GLY A 108 -6.70 50.73 -10.72
CA GLY A 108 -5.57 50.03 -11.30
C GLY A 108 -6.01 49.24 -12.53
N ASP A 109 -6.07 49.91 -13.67
CA ASP A 109 -5.90 49.35 -15.03
C ASP A 109 -6.32 47.88 -15.19
N ASP A 110 -7.62 47.66 -15.36
CA ASP A 110 -8.15 46.33 -15.64
C ASP A 110 -7.73 45.94 -17.06
N SER A 111 -6.72 45.06 -17.10
CA SER A 111 -6.25 44.37 -18.30
C SER A 111 -7.41 43.87 -19.15
N GLU A 112 -7.32 44.06 -20.47
CA GLU A 112 -8.34 43.78 -21.51
C GLU A 112 -8.87 42.32 -21.58
N ASP A 113 -8.46 41.40 -20.70
CA ASP A 113 -8.75 39.97 -20.78
C ASP A 113 -9.51 39.38 -19.58
N GLU A 114 -10.10 40.20 -18.72
CA GLU A 114 -11.17 39.70 -17.86
C GLU A 114 -12.40 39.42 -18.73
N LYS A 115 -12.71 38.13 -18.96
CA LYS A 115 -14.02 37.73 -19.51
C LYS A 115 -15.11 38.42 -18.68
N GLU A 116 -15.70 39.46 -19.25
CA GLU A 116 -16.71 40.28 -18.59
C GLU A 116 -17.74 39.37 -17.92
N SER A 117 -18.01 39.63 -16.63
CA SER A 117 -19.04 38.88 -15.90
C SER A 117 -20.36 38.93 -16.68
N PHE A 118 -21.14 37.84 -16.64
CA PHE A 118 -22.40 37.74 -17.39
C PHE A 118 -23.33 38.94 -17.18
N ALA A 119 -23.31 39.54 -15.99
CA ALA A 119 -24.04 40.76 -15.67
C ALA A 119 -23.53 41.99 -16.46
N ARG A 120 -22.20 42.21 -16.54
CA ARG A 120 -21.64 43.30 -17.36
C ARG A 120 -21.92 43.07 -18.85
N LYS A 121 -21.79 41.82 -19.31
CA LYS A 121 -22.11 41.43 -20.69
C LYS A 121 -23.58 41.70 -21.03
N LEU A 122 -24.51 41.40 -20.12
CA LEU A 122 -25.94 41.69 -20.28
C LEU A 122 -26.20 43.21 -20.37
N MET A 123 -25.50 44.02 -19.57
CA MET A 123 -25.69 45.48 -19.58
C MET A 123 -25.18 46.11 -20.87
N ARG A 124 -24.04 45.64 -21.41
CA ARG A 124 -23.57 46.08 -22.73
C ARG A 124 -24.54 45.67 -23.83
N VAL A 125 -24.97 44.40 -23.86
CA VAL A 125 -25.91 43.93 -24.89
C VAL A 125 -27.25 44.65 -24.81
N LYS A 126 -27.73 45.02 -23.62
CA LYS A 126 -28.92 45.87 -23.48
C LYS A 126 -28.74 47.26 -24.09
N GLN A 127 -27.54 47.83 -23.95
CA GLN A 127 -27.21 49.11 -24.55
C GLN A 127 -27.08 49.01 -26.07
N GLU A 128 -26.41 47.97 -26.58
CA GLU A 128 -26.32 47.69 -28.02
C GLU A 128 -27.70 47.42 -28.63
N LEU A 129 -28.60 46.74 -27.91
CA LEU A 129 -29.97 46.48 -28.36
C LEU A 129 -30.81 47.77 -28.38
N GLN A 130 -30.63 48.64 -27.38
CA GLN A 130 -31.27 49.95 -27.37
C GLN A 130 -30.77 50.84 -28.51
N GLU A 131 -29.46 50.81 -28.80
CA GLU A 131 -28.87 51.52 -29.95
C GLU A 131 -29.41 50.97 -31.28
N LEU A 132 -29.56 49.65 -31.42
CA LEU A 132 -30.18 49.00 -32.58
C LEU A 132 -31.69 49.32 -32.72
N GLU A 133 -32.41 49.50 -31.61
CA GLU A 133 -33.81 49.89 -31.61
C GLU A 133 -33.97 51.36 -32.03
N GLU A 134 -33.10 52.24 -31.54
CA GLU A 134 -33.02 53.64 -31.97
C GLU A 134 -32.62 53.74 -33.47
N GLU A 135 -31.65 52.94 -33.94
CA GLU A 135 -31.30 52.84 -35.36
C GLU A 135 -32.42 52.23 -36.23
N PHE A 136 -33.25 51.34 -35.68
CA PHE A 136 -34.40 50.75 -36.39
C PHE A 136 -35.56 51.75 -36.52
N ASP A 137 -35.76 52.62 -35.53
CA ASP A 137 -36.76 53.67 -35.57
C ASP A 137 -36.30 54.89 -36.41
N GLU A 138 -35.00 55.15 -36.49
CA GLU A 138 -34.39 56.17 -37.36
C GLU A 138 -34.12 55.68 -38.80
N GLY A 139 -34.03 54.36 -39.01
CA GLY A 139 -33.74 53.71 -40.29
C GLY A 139 -34.96 53.48 -41.17
N ASP A 140 -34.77 53.67 -42.49
CA ASP A 140 -35.76 53.45 -43.55
C ASP A 140 -36.48 52.09 -43.42
N LYS A 141 -37.80 52.12 -43.22
CA LYS A 141 -38.70 50.94 -43.20
C LYS A 141 -38.86 50.24 -44.57
N SER A 142 -37.99 50.54 -45.54
CA SER A 142 -38.16 50.12 -46.94
C SER A 142 -37.15 49.07 -47.43
N THR A 143 -36.30 48.50 -46.57
CA THR A 143 -35.37 47.43 -46.98
C THR A 143 -35.38 46.22 -46.05
N VAL A 144 -36.56 45.66 -45.82
CA VAL A 144 -36.68 44.25 -45.47
C VAL A 144 -37.41 43.58 -46.63
N GLU A 145 -36.67 42.84 -47.47
CA GLU A 145 -37.29 41.85 -48.35
C GLU A 145 -37.95 40.80 -47.44
N GLU A 146 -39.25 40.95 -47.19
CA GLU A 146 -40.08 39.84 -46.78
C GLU A 146 -40.01 38.79 -47.89
N LYS A 147 -39.10 37.82 -47.76
CA LYS A 147 -39.20 36.59 -48.53
C LYS A 147 -40.50 35.91 -48.13
N ASP A 148 -41.30 35.55 -49.12
CA ASP A 148 -42.63 34.99 -48.89
C ASP A 148 -42.54 33.83 -47.89
N PRO A 149 -43.34 33.84 -46.81
CA PRO A 149 -43.33 32.78 -45.80
C PRO A 149 -43.67 31.40 -46.40
N ARG A 150 -44.25 31.37 -47.60
CA ARG A 150 -44.56 30.16 -48.37
C ARG A 150 -43.32 29.48 -48.96
N GLU A 151 -42.39 30.24 -49.54
CA GLU A 151 -41.14 29.68 -50.08
C GLU A 151 -40.27 29.10 -48.96
N VAL A 152 -40.24 29.78 -47.81
CA VAL A 152 -39.53 29.29 -46.62
C VAL A 152 -40.19 28.02 -46.09
N MET A 153 -41.53 27.95 -46.08
CA MET A 153 -42.26 26.76 -45.66
C MET A 153 -42.05 25.57 -46.60
N GLU A 154 -42.02 25.80 -47.91
CA GLU A 154 -41.77 24.77 -48.94
C GLU A 154 -40.34 24.23 -48.84
N TYR A 155 -39.35 25.12 -48.69
CA TYR A 155 -37.95 24.73 -48.49
C TYR A 155 -37.73 23.94 -47.19
N ILE A 156 -38.42 24.31 -46.11
CA ILE A 156 -38.39 23.57 -44.85
C ILE A 156 -39.09 22.21 -45.02
N SER A 157 -40.22 22.14 -45.73
CA SER A 157 -40.93 20.88 -45.99
C SER A 157 -40.06 19.89 -46.76
N ASP A 158 -39.41 20.33 -47.85
CA ASP A 158 -38.52 19.49 -48.65
C ASP A 158 -37.33 18.96 -47.84
N LYS A 159 -36.73 19.80 -47.00
CA LYS A 159 -35.64 19.37 -46.11
C LYS A 159 -36.13 18.44 -45.00
N VAL A 160 -37.33 18.66 -44.47
CA VAL A 160 -37.94 17.79 -43.47
C VAL A 160 -38.28 16.44 -44.08
N ASP A 161 -38.80 16.39 -45.31
CA ASP A 161 -39.10 15.16 -46.05
C ASP A 161 -37.83 14.40 -46.42
N TYR A 162 -36.77 15.10 -46.83
CA TYR A 162 -35.44 14.52 -47.03
C TYR A 162 -34.91 13.89 -45.73
N ILE A 163 -35.03 14.59 -44.60
CA ILE A 163 -34.62 14.08 -43.28
C ILE A 163 -35.53 12.92 -42.84
N TYR A 164 -36.82 12.94 -43.17
CA TYR A 164 -37.77 11.88 -42.84
C TYR A 164 -37.46 10.59 -43.62
N ALA A 165 -37.10 10.72 -44.90
CA ALA A 165 -36.64 9.62 -45.74
C ALA A 165 -35.30 9.05 -45.25
N MET A 166 -34.37 9.91 -44.82
CA MET A 166 -33.06 9.49 -44.29
C MET A 166 -33.18 8.81 -42.91
N ARG A 167 -34.06 9.32 -42.04
CA ARG A 167 -34.18 8.88 -40.64
C ARG A 167 -35.03 7.63 -40.47
N ARG A 168 -35.96 7.33 -41.39
CA ARG A 168 -36.74 6.07 -41.40
C ARG A 168 -36.17 4.96 -42.28
N GLY A 169 -35.04 5.19 -42.96
CA GLY A 169 -34.40 4.22 -43.83
C GLY A 169 -35.19 4.04 -45.13
N GLY A 170 -34.53 4.35 -46.25
CA GLY A 170 -35.10 4.20 -47.59
C GLY A 170 -35.76 2.84 -47.84
N VAL A 171 -36.76 2.86 -48.73
CA VAL A 171 -37.53 1.75 -49.33
C VAL A 171 -37.27 0.37 -48.71
N ARG A 172 -38.25 -0.10 -47.92
CA ARG A 172 -38.33 -1.44 -47.34
C ARG A 172 -38.50 -2.51 -48.45
N GLY A 173 -37.42 -2.85 -49.14
CA GLY A 173 -37.32 -4.06 -49.97
C GLY A 173 -36.76 -5.23 -49.16
N ALA A 174 -37.10 -6.47 -49.55
CA ALA A 174 -36.49 -7.67 -48.98
C ALA A 174 -34.98 -7.78 -49.28
N GLU A 175 -34.54 -7.16 -50.39
CA GLU A 175 -33.16 -7.14 -50.89
C GLU A 175 -32.20 -6.31 -50.00
N PRO A 176 -32.45 -5.02 -49.67
CA PRO A 176 -31.55 -4.25 -48.80
C PRO A 176 -31.55 -4.75 -47.34
N LEU A 177 -32.61 -5.45 -46.91
CA LEU A 177 -32.63 -6.14 -45.62
C LEU A 177 -31.74 -7.38 -45.66
N LEU A 178 -31.74 -8.14 -46.77
CA LEU A 178 -30.86 -9.27 -46.98
C LEU A 178 -29.39 -8.84 -47.03
N ASP A 179 -29.06 -7.83 -47.81
CA ASP A 179 -27.68 -7.31 -47.91
C ASP A 179 -27.17 -6.84 -46.55
N ARG A 180 -28.00 -6.10 -45.80
CA ARG A 180 -27.65 -5.68 -44.44
C ARG A 180 -27.48 -6.85 -43.47
N THR A 181 -28.19 -7.96 -43.66
CA THR A 181 -27.97 -9.17 -42.84
C THR A 181 -26.72 -9.92 -43.26
N ILE A 182 -26.45 -10.03 -44.55
CA ILE A 182 -25.25 -10.67 -45.10
C ILE A 182 -24.01 -9.89 -44.66
N ASP A 183 -24.02 -8.56 -44.76
CA ASP A 183 -22.92 -7.70 -44.30
C ASP A 183 -22.67 -7.86 -42.80
N LYS A 184 -23.72 -7.99 -41.98
CA LYS A 184 -23.59 -8.24 -40.53
C LYS A 184 -23.01 -9.62 -40.22
N PHE A 185 -23.31 -10.63 -41.04
CA PHE A 185 -22.73 -11.97 -40.89
C PHE A 185 -21.26 -11.98 -41.35
N GLN A 186 -20.94 -11.26 -42.42
CA GLN A 186 -19.56 -11.15 -42.93
C GLN A 186 -18.67 -10.29 -42.02
N SER A 187 -19.23 -9.27 -41.36
CA SER A 187 -18.50 -8.40 -40.43
C SER A 187 -18.48 -8.93 -38.99
N TYR A 188 -18.92 -10.17 -38.73
CA TYR A 188 -18.92 -10.75 -37.40
C TYR A 188 -17.52 -11.20 -37.00
N ALA A 189 -16.88 -10.47 -36.08
CA ALA A 189 -15.65 -10.91 -35.43
C ALA A 189 -15.98 -11.95 -34.33
N PRO A 190 -15.41 -13.17 -34.36
CA PRO A 190 -15.64 -14.16 -33.33
C PRO A 190 -15.16 -13.68 -31.95
N PHE A 191 -16.00 -13.88 -30.91
CA PHE A 191 -15.66 -13.81 -29.49
C PHE A 191 -15.26 -12.44 -28.89
N GLU A 192 -15.81 -11.31 -29.37
CA GLU A 192 -15.71 -10.07 -28.57
C GLU A 192 -16.48 -10.20 -27.25
N PRO A 193 -15.90 -9.79 -26.10
CA PRO A 193 -16.57 -9.83 -24.81
C PRO A 193 -17.83 -8.98 -24.87
N SER A 194 -18.99 -9.62 -24.73
CA SER A 194 -20.25 -8.92 -24.91
C SER A 194 -20.37 -7.77 -23.91
N LYS A 195 -20.71 -6.58 -24.42
CA LYS A 195 -20.87 -5.37 -23.59
C LYS A 195 -21.81 -5.60 -22.40
N ARG A 196 -22.84 -6.44 -22.59
CA ARG A 196 -23.79 -6.84 -21.55
C ARG A 196 -23.16 -7.63 -20.39
N ILE A 197 -22.20 -8.50 -20.67
CA ILE A 197 -21.50 -9.27 -19.62
C ILE A 197 -20.52 -8.36 -18.88
N VAL A 198 -19.81 -7.49 -19.61
CA VAL A 198 -18.88 -6.51 -19.01
C VAL A 198 -19.62 -5.53 -18.08
N ASP A 199 -20.75 -4.99 -18.55
CA ASP A 199 -21.61 -4.11 -17.74
C ASP A 199 -22.22 -4.85 -16.55
N ALA A 200 -22.53 -6.13 -16.67
CA ALA A 200 -23.04 -6.95 -15.57
C ALA A 200 -21.97 -7.22 -14.49
N ILE A 201 -20.71 -7.42 -14.89
CA ILE A 201 -19.58 -7.58 -13.95
C ILE A 201 -19.29 -6.27 -13.21
N TYR A 202 -19.31 -5.14 -13.92
CA TYR A 202 -19.09 -3.82 -13.33
C TYR A 202 -20.18 -3.43 -12.32
N ASN A 203 -21.43 -3.82 -12.59
CA ASN A 203 -22.59 -3.47 -11.75
C ASN A 203 -22.94 -4.53 -10.70
N GLN A 204 -22.10 -5.56 -10.48
CA GLN A 204 -22.36 -6.52 -9.42
C GLN A 204 -22.21 -5.87 -8.03
N PRO A 205 -23.21 -6.02 -7.13
CA PRO A 205 -23.05 -5.59 -5.76
C PRO A 205 -21.91 -6.38 -5.11
N PRO A 206 -21.04 -5.73 -4.30
CA PRO A 206 -19.96 -6.43 -3.63
C PRO A 206 -20.52 -7.54 -2.73
N LEU A 207 -19.84 -8.69 -2.74
CA LEU A 207 -20.24 -9.91 -2.04
C LEU A 207 -20.75 -9.64 -0.61
N PRO A 208 -21.86 -10.28 -0.18
CA PRO A 208 -22.40 -10.11 1.17
C PRO A 208 -21.38 -10.64 2.18
N GLY A 209 -20.67 -9.73 2.84
CA GLY A 209 -19.59 -10.04 3.76
C GLY A 209 -18.52 -8.95 3.86
N SER A 210 -18.25 -8.23 2.76
CA SER A 210 -17.16 -7.23 2.76
C SER A 210 -17.49 -5.93 3.52
N GLN A 211 -18.75 -5.52 3.59
CA GLN A 211 -19.13 -4.25 4.26
C GLN A 211 -19.10 -4.35 5.78
N VAL A 212 -19.55 -5.48 6.35
CA VAL A 212 -19.48 -5.72 7.80
C VAL A 212 -18.03 -5.88 8.26
N GLN A 213 -17.18 -6.46 7.41
CA GLN A 213 -15.74 -6.59 7.67
C GLN A 213 -15.02 -5.23 7.62
N LYS A 214 -15.38 -4.30 6.73
CA LYS A 214 -14.74 -2.98 6.67
C LYS A 214 -14.94 -2.16 7.95
N GLY A 215 -16.16 -2.08 8.47
CA GLY A 215 -16.42 -1.34 9.70
C GLY A 215 -15.74 -1.96 10.93
N GLN A 216 -15.71 -3.30 11.01
CA GLN A 216 -14.99 -4.01 12.07
C GLN A 216 -13.46 -3.83 11.95
N LEU A 217 -12.93 -3.86 10.72
CA LEU A 217 -11.51 -3.65 10.44
C LEU A 217 -11.08 -2.21 10.72
N GLU A 218 -11.89 -1.22 10.35
CA GLU A 218 -11.66 0.19 10.72
C GLU A 218 -11.67 0.38 12.24
N PHE A 219 -12.56 -0.28 12.97
CA PHE A 219 -12.56 -0.25 14.43
C PHE A 219 -11.27 -0.86 15.02
N VAL A 220 -10.85 -2.03 14.54
CA VAL A 220 -9.60 -2.68 14.99
C VAL A 220 -8.37 -1.86 14.62
N LEU A 221 -8.34 -1.24 13.44
CA LEU A 221 -7.24 -0.35 13.01
C LEU A 221 -7.17 0.92 13.87
N ASN A 222 -8.30 1.54 14.18
CA ASN A 222 -8.33 2.69 15.08
C ASN A 222 -7.87 2.30 16.49
N GLN A 223 -8.29 1.14 16.98
CA GLN A 223 -7.83 0.62 18.27
C GLN A 223 -6.33 0.31 18.27
N ALA A 224 -5.81 -0.27 17.19
CA ALA A 224 -4.38 -0.51 17.02
C ALA A 224 -3.58 0.80 16.95
N ALA A 225 -4.08 1.81 16.24
CA ALA A 225 -3.47 3.13 16.16
C ALA A 225 -3.48 3.85 17.52
N ASP A 226 -4.50 3.66 18.35
CA ASP A 226 -4.53 4.21 19.70
C ASP A 226 -3.56 3.49 20.66
N PHE A 227 -3.39 2.17 20.52
CA PHE A 227 -2.35 1.44 21.24
C PHE A 227 -0.94 1.86 20.79
N ASP A 228 -0.73 2.05 19.49
CA ASP A 228 0.53 2.51 18.92
C ASP A 228 0.90 3.91 19.42
N LYS A 229 -0.05 4.85 19.45
CA LYS A 229 0.16 6.17 20.07
C LYS A 229 0.57 6.06 21.53
N ARG A 230 -0.17 5.28 22.33
CA ARG A 230 0.17 5.08 23.76
C ARG A 230 1.53 4.43 23.94
N LEU A 231 1.89 3.49 23.06
CA LEU A 231 3.19 2.82 23.07
C LEU A 231 4.30 3.82 22.70
N SER A 232 4.09 4.65 21.67
CA SER A 232 5.03 5.71 21.30
C SER A 232 5.18 6.76 22.40
N ASP A 233 4.12 7.11 23.11
CA ASP A 233 4.18 8.01 24.26
C ASP A 233 5.02 7.38 25.38
N LEU A 234 4.83 6.09 25.67
CA LEU A 234 5.63 5.36 26.65
C LEU A 234 7.10 5.26 26.22
N GLU A 235 7.38 4.94 24.96
CA GLU A 235 8.73 4.91 24.39
C GLU A 235 9.42 6.27 24.51
N ASN A 236 8.71 7.36 24.18
CA ASN A 236 9.19 8.73 24.34
C ASN A 236 9.49 9.06 25.81
N THR A 237 8.62 8.65 26.75
CA THR A 237 8.87 8.88 28.19
C THR A 237 10.05 8.08 28.73
N LEU A 238 10.27 6.87 28.20
CA LEU A 238 11.39 6.01 28.57
C LEU A 238 12.68 6.37 27.81
N GLY A 239 12.60 7.24 26.80
CA GLY A 239 13.71 7.59 25.92
C GLY A 239 14.18 6.42 25.05
N LEU A 240 13.32 5.40 24.85
CA LEU A 240 13.64 4.25 24.03
C LEU A 240 13.54 4.64 22.55
N THR A 241 14.67 5.04 21.97
CA THR A 241 14.80 5.23 20.52
C THR A 241 15.46 3.99 19.92
N GLY A 242 15.36 3.76 18.61
CA GLY A 242 15.84 2.53 17.96
C GLY A 242 17.29 2.13 18.29
N ALA A 243 18.14 3.06 18.75
CA ALA A 243 19.52 2.82 19.21
C ALA A 243 19.65 2.42 20.68
N THR A 244 18.64 2.66 21.53
CA THR A 244 18.63 2.34 22.96
C THR A 244 17.69 1.17 23.28
N MET A 245 17.06 0.57 22.28
CA MET A 245 16.22 -0.62 22.44
C MET A 245 17.06 -1.80 22.96
N PRO A 246 16.63 -2.48 24.05
CA PRO A 246 17.42 -3.54 24.69
C PRO A 246 17.79 -4.73 23.78
N ASP A 247 17.04 -4.93 22.70
CA ASP A 247 17.16 -6.07 21.78
C ASP A 247 17.85 -5.70 20.45
N LEU A 248 18.03 -4.40 20.16
CA LEU A 248 18.50 -3.91 18.84
C LEU A 248 19.70 -2.95 18.91
N GLY A 249 19.98 -2.33 20.06
CA GLY A 249 21.03 -1.32 20.20
C GLY A 249 22.37 -1.91 20.66
N ASP A 250 23.47 -1.44 20.06
CA ASP A 250 24.85 -1.74 20.48
C ASP A 250 25.15 -1.28 21.92
N LYS A 251 24.33 -0.37 22.47
CA LYS A 251 24.35 0.07 23.87
C LYS A 251 22.92 -0.02 24.45
N PRO A 252 22.50 -1.19 24.95
CA PRO A 252 21.19 -1.32 25.56
C PRO A 252 21.11 -0.41 26.79
N SER A 253 20.00 0.33 26.93
CA SER A 253 19.75 1.09 28.16
C SER A 253 19.72 0.14 29.35
N PHE A 254 20.43 0.46 30.44
CA PHE A 254 20.38 -0.33 31.67
C PHE A 254 18.92 -0.48 32.16
N PRO A 255 18.55 -1.63 32.75
CA PRO A 255 17.17 -1.85 33.21
C PRO A 255 16.77 -0.75 34.20
N VAL A 256 15.75 0.05 33.85
CA VAL A 256 15.32 1.24 34.59
C VAL A 256 15.10 0.92 36.07
N PHE A 257 14.53 -0.24 36.37
CA PHE A 257 14.30 -0.69 37.75
C PHE A 257 15.62 -0.89 38.51
N THR A 258 16.63 -1.52 37.91
CA THR A 258 17.92 -1.75 38.58
C THR A 258 18.73 -0.47 38.73
N THR A 259 18.62 0.47 37.78
CA THR A 259 19.22 1.80 37.93
C THR A 259 18.52 2.63 38.99
N LEU A 260 17.19 2.55 39.09
CA LEU A 260 16.42 3.25 40.11
C LEU A 260 16.70 2.68 41.50
N ASP A 261 16.74 1.36 41.65
CA ASP A 261 17.11 0.68 42.90
C ASP A 261 18.55 1.02 43.32
N LYS A 262 19.50 1.03 42.37
CA LYS A 262 20.86 1.54 42.63
C LYS A 262 20.86 3.00 43.06
N LEU A 263 20.10 3.86 42.39
CA LEU A 263 20.00 5.28 42.76
C LEU A 263 19.35 5.44 44.15
N GLU A 264 18.31 4.69 44.45
CA GLU A 264 17.67 4.63 45.77
C GLU A 264 18.66 4.18 46.85
N GLN A 265 19.43 3.13 46.59
CA GLN A 265 20.51 2.67 47.47
C GLN A 265 21.60 3.74 47.63
N THR A 266 21.98 4.45 46.57
CA THR A 266 22.94 5.56 46.68
C THR A 266 22.38 6.74 47.48
N ILE A 267 21.09 7.07 47.31
CA ILE A 267 20.44 8.14 48.07
C ILE A 267 20.31 7.73 49.54
N ALA A 268 19.95 6.47 49.82
CA ALA A 268 19.86 5.92 51.17
C ALA A 268 21.23 5.92 51.86
N THR A 269 22.29 5.49 51.16
CA THR A 269 23.66 5.52 51.69
C THR A 269 24.19 6.95 51.87
N MET A 270 23.83 7.91 51.00
CA MET A 270 24.14 9.32 51.22
C MET A 270 23.36 9.90 52.41
N ALA A 271 22.11 9.50 52.61
CA ALA A 271 21.31 9.87 53.77
C ALA A 271 21.90 9.29 55.07
N ASP A 272 22.31 8.02 55.06
CA ASP A 272 22.95 7.37 56.21
C ASP A 272 24.37 7.89 56.49
N ALA A 273 25.12 8.26 55.45
CA ALA A 273 26.41 8.94 55.58
C ALA A 273 26.22 10.34 56.18
N SER A 274 25.18 11.07 55.79
CA SER A 274 24.87 12.41 56.34
C SER A 274 24.50 12.36 57.83
N THR A 275 24.03 11.22 58.33
CA THR A 275 23.65 11.02 59.74
C THR A 275 24.76 10.36 60.57
N GLY A 276 25.92 10.03 59.98
CA GLY A 276 27.07 9.43 60.69
C GLY A 276 26.88 7.97 61.11
N ASN A 277 25.76 7.35 60.76
CA ASN A 277 25.44 5.96 61.12
C ASN A 277 26.25 4.93 60.32
N LEU A 278 26.70 5.30 59.11
CA LEU A 278 27.49 4.43 58.23
C LEU A 278 28.87 4.11 58.84
N ASP A 279 29.52 5.08 59.49
CA ASP A 279 30.79 4.85 60.18
C ASP A 279 30.64 3.91 61.38
N ALA A 280 29.55 4.06 62.14
CA ALA A 280 29.23 3.16 63.26
C ALA A 280 28.89 1.73 62.78
N ALA A 281 28.10 1.61 61.71
CA ALA A 281 27.76 0.32 61.11
C ALA A 281 28.98 -0.34 60.45
N SER A 282 29.86 0.40 59.79
CA SER A 282 31.09 -0.14 59.18
C SER A 282 32.07 -0.66 60.23
N ALA A 283 32.18 0.00 61.39
CA ALA A 283 32.97 -0.50 62.52
C ALA A 283 32.38 -1.80 63.09
N GLN A 284 31.04 -1.90 63.16
CA GLN A 284 30.36 -3.13 63.59
C GLN A 284 30.50 -4.27 62.57
N ILE A 285 30.43 -3.97 61.27
CA ILE A 285 30.64 -4.96 60.20
C ILE A 285 32.08 -5.48 60.22
N LYS A 286 33.08 -4.60 60.37
CA LYS A 286 34.48 -5.03 60.53
C LYS A 286 34.67 -5.93 61.74
N LYS A 287 33.99 -5.65 62.85
CA LYS A 287 33.98 -6.51 64.02
C LYS A 287 33.31 -7.86 63.74
N LEU A 288 32.15 -7.87 63.07
CA LEU A 288 31.46 -9.11 62.69
C LEU A 288 32.25 -9.95 61.68
N ILE A 289 33.00 -9.33 60.76
CA ILE A 289 33.91 -10.02 59.84
C ILE A 289 35.04 -10.69 60.63
N ALA A 290 35.67 -9.97 61.56
CA ALA A 290 36.70 -10.54 62.42
C ALA A 290 36.15 -11.70 63.28
N ASP A 291 34.94 -11.55 63.82
CA ASP A 291 34.26 -12.59 64.60
C ASP A 291 33.88 -13.81 63.70
N ALA A 292 33.48 -13.58 62.45
CA ALA A 292 33.17 -14.63 61.48
C ALA A 292 34.42 -15.36 60.97
N GLU A 293 35.52 -14.66 60.74
CA GLU A 293 36.83 -15.25 60.44
C GLU A 293 37.34 -16.10 61.61
N HIS A 294 37.15 -15.62 62.84
CA HIS A 294 37.47 -16.39 64.03
C HIS A 294 36.62 -17.67 64.10
N LEU A 295 35.31 -17.58 63.84
CA LEU A 295 34.43 -18.76 63.78
C LEU A 295 34.79 -19.70 62.63
N ALA A 296 35.13 -19.19 61.45
CA ALA A 296 35.59 -19.99 60.31
C ALA A 296 36.88 -20.74 60.64
N SER A 297 37.85 -20.07 61.27
CA SER A 297 39.10 -20.70 61.71
C SER A 297 38.85 -21.82 62.76
N THR A 298 37.91 -21.62 63.68
CA THR A 298 37.51 -22.67 64.64
C THR A 298 36.75 -23.82 63.97
N ARG A 299 35.94 -23.53 62.94
CA ARG A 299 35.20 -24.52 62.16
C ARG A 299 36.14 -25.36 61.29
N ASP A 300 37.13 -24.76 60.64
CA ASP A 300 38.14 -25.47 59.86
C ASP A 300 39.06 -26.32 60.75
N ALA A 301 39.41 -25.80 61.93
CA ALA A 301 40.11 -26.58 62.95
C ALA A 301 39.26 -27.76 63.46
N SER A 302 37.94 -27.59 63.59
CA SER A 302 37.00 -28.65 63.97
C SER A 302 36.74 -29.65 62.82
N SER A 303 36.67 -29.19 61.58
CA SER A 303 36.46 -30.01 60.37
C SER A 303 37.67 -30.91 60.08
N ARG A 304 38.89 -30.48 60.43
CA ARG A 304 40.09 -31.33 60.31
C ARG A 304 40.08 -32.54 61.25
N ASN A 305 39.28 -32.52 62.31
CA ASN A 305 39.10 -33.66 63.22
C ASN A 305 37.96 -34.60 62.82
N ALA A 306 37.18 -34.28 61.77
CA ALA A 306 36.12 -35.13 61.25
C ALA A 306 36.52 -35.70 59.88
N THR A 307 37.18 -36.85 59.87
CA THR A 307 37.68 -37.56 58.67
C THR A 307 36.61 -38.29 57.84
N ASP A 308 35.32 -37.98 57.99
CA ASP A 308 34.22 -38.62 57.25
C ASP A 308 33.53 -37.64 56.30
N LYS A 309 34.25 -37.12 55.31
CA LYS A 309 33.61 -36.62 54.08
C LYS A 309 33.50 -37.79 53.11
N SER A 310 32.30 -38.38 53.03
CA SER A 310 32.05 -39.51 52.12
C SER A 310 32.28 -39.06 50.65
N PRO A 311 32.82 -39.94 49.78
CA PRO A 311 33.03 -39.61 48.36
C PRO A 311 31.74 -39.24 47.61
N TYR A 312 30.58 -39.64 48.14
CA TYR A 312 29.27 -39.23 47.63
C TYR A 312 28.99 -37.73 47.79
N ALA A 313 29.53 -37.07 48.81
CA ALA A 313 29.33 -35.64 49.02
C ALA A 313 30.06 -34.80 47.96
N VAL A 314 31.27 -35.23 47.55
CA VAL A 314 32.09 -34.50 46.56
C VAL A 314 31.47 -34.56 45.16
N ASP A 315 30.95 -35.72 44.75
CA ASP A 315 30.25 -35.87 43.47
C ASP A 315 28.91 -35.11 43.45
N GLN A 316 28.23 -35.02 44.60
CA GLN A 316 27.01 -34.22 44.74
C GLN A 316 27.32 -32.72 44.72
N GLU A 317 28.38 -32.27 45.38
CA GLU A 317 28.86 -30.88 45.33
C GLU A 317 29.25 -30.48 43.90
N ALA A 318 29.94 -31.35 43.15
CA ALA A 318 30.26 -31.09 41.74
C ALA A 318 29.01 -30.96 40.85
N LYS A 319 27.99 -31.82 41.07
CA LYS A 319 26.70 -31.72 40.37
C LYS A 319 25.90 -30.48 40.76
N ILE A 320 25.91 -30.12 42.04
CA ILE A 320 25.26 -28.91 42.55
C ILE A 320 25.93 -27.67 41.97
N ASN A 321 27.27 -27.63 41.91
CA ASN A 321 28.01 -26.53 41.29
C ASN A 321 27.75 -26.45 39.78
N ALA A 322 27.60 -27.58 39.09
CA ALA A 322 27.21 -27.60 37.69
C ALA A 322 25.77 -27.07 37.48
N LEU A 323 24.82 -27.43 38.35
CA LEU A 323 23.45 -26.91 38.33
C LEU A 323 23.42 -25.41 38.67
N TYR A 324 24.24 -24.97 39.61
CA TYR A 324 24.39 -23.56 39.95
C TYR A 324 25.02 -22.76 38.81
N GLY A 325 25.86 -23.39 37.98
CA GLY A 325 26.35 -22.80 36.72
C GLY A 325 25.28 -22.71 35.63
N ALA A 326 24.31 -23.63 35.60
CA ALA A 326 23.18 -23.61 34.67
C ALA A 326 22.01 -22.73 35.14
N LEU A 327 21.93 -22.40 36.43
CA LEU A 327 20.85 -21.56 36.98
C LEU A 327 20.83 -20.14 36.38
N PRO A 328 21.97 -19.42 36.22
CA PRO A 328 21.99 -18.11 35.57
C PRO A 328 21.48 -18.11 34.13
N THR A 329 21.67 -19.20 33.38
CA THR A 329 21.15 -19.28 32.01
C THR A 329 19.65 -19.54 32.01
N ILE A 330 19.16 -20.39 32.94
CA ILE A 330 17.73 -20.62 33.13
C ILE A 330 17.03 -19.35 33.62
N ASP A 331 17.59 -18.61 34.57
CA ASP A 331 17.03 -17.36 35.10
C ASP A 331 16.91 -16.28 34.03
N LYS A 332 17.84 -16.25 33.06
CA LYS A 332 17.77 -15.35 31.89
C LYS A 332 16.70 -15.77 30.88
N ILE A 333 16.51 -17.07 30.65
CA ILE A 333 15.59 -17.58 29.62
C ILE A 333 14.15 -17.71 30.15
N SER A 334 13.97 -17.95 31.44
CA SER A 334 12.68 -18.07 32.12
C SER A 334 11.70 -16.91 31.82
N PRO A 335 12.09 -15.62 31.93
CA PRO A 335 11.19 -14.51 31.62
C PRO A 335 10.88 -14.35 30.12
N LEU A 336 11.70 -14.93 29.23
CA LEU A 336 11.49 -14.86 27.78
C LEU A 336 10.49 -15.92 27.29
N LEU A 337 10.32 -17.01 28.04
CA LEU A 337 9.46 -18.14 27.63
C LEU A 337 7.98 -17.75 27.47
N PRO A 338 7.36 -16.96 28.37
CA PRO A 338 5.99 -16.47 28.17
C PRO A 338 5.86 -15.61 26.90
N LEU A 339 6.83 -14.71 26.65
CA LEU A 339 6.82 -13.84 25.48
C LEU A 339 6.93 -14.64 24.16
N VAL A 340 7.80 -15.64 24.13
CA VAL A 340 7.93 -16.53 22.96
C VAL A 340 6.65 -17.35 22.77
N LEU A 341 6.01 -17.81 23.85
CA LEU A 341 4.75 -18.57 23.78
C LEU A 341 3.61 -17.69 23.25
N GLU A 342 3.51 -16.45 23.69
CA GLU A 342 2.55 -15.48 23.15
C GLU A 342 2.81 -15.17 21.67
N ARG A 343 4.07 -14.94 21.28
CA ARG A 343 4.44 -14.77 19.87
C ARG A 343 4.07 -16.01 19.06
N LEU A 344 4.39 -17.22 19.52
CA LEU A 344 4.00 -18.47 18.86
C LEU A 344 2.49 -18.65 18.79
N ARG A 345 1.72 -18.18 19.78
CA ARG A 345 0.25 -18.22 19.74
C ARG A 345 -0.31 -17.28 18.68
N THR A 346 0.23 -16.08 18.53
CA THR A 346 -0.16 -15.16 17.43
C THR A 346 0.28 -15.71 16.07
N LEU A 347 1.50 -16.25 15.98
CA LEU A 347 2.06 -16.86 14.79
C LEU A 347 1.30 -18.12 14.37
N ARG A 348 0.75 -18.89 15.34
CA ARG A 348 -0.08 -20.08 15.06
C ARG A 348 -1.27 -19.72 14.18
N LEU A 349 -1.92 -18.59 14.43
CA LEU A 349 -3.05 -18.15 13.61
C LEU A 349 -2.59 -17.88 12.16
N VAL A 350 -1.46 -17.19 12.00
CA VAL A 350 -0.85 -16.93 10.69
C VAL A 350 -0.47 -18.24 10.00
N HIS A 351 0.21 -19.17 10.68
CA HIS A 351 0.56 -20.48 10.12
C HIS A 351 -0.66 -21.29 9.71
N THR A 352 -1.72 -21.31 10.52
CA THR A 352 -2.96 -22.01 10.15
C THR A 352 -3.62 -21.37 8.93
N SER A 353 -3.62 -20.03 8.84
CA SER A 353 -4.14 -19.33 7.67
C SER A 353 -3.29 -19.55 6.42
N ALA A 354 -1.97 -19.62 6.56
CA ALA A 354 -1.05 -19.90 5.46
C ALA A 354 -1.21 -21.34 4.97
N TRP A 355 -1.42 -22.30 5.87
CA TRP A 355 -1.74 -23.68 5.51
C TRP A 355 -3.08 -23.78 4.77
N GLN A 356 -4.13 -23.13 5.27
CA GLN A 356 -5.43 -23.06 4.58
C GLN A 356 -5.32 -22.39 3.21
N ALA A 357 -4.54 -21.31 3.09
CA ALA A 357 -4.31 -20.65 1.82
C ALA A 357 -3.58 -21.57 0.82
N SER A 358 -2.59 -22.35 1.29
CA SER A 358 -1.92 -23.37 0.48
C SER A 358 -2.87 -24.45 -0.01
N GLU A 359 -3.79 -24.92 0.85
CA GLU A 359 -4.83 -25.88 0.47
C GLU A 359 -5.79 -25.31 -0.58
N VAL A 360 -6.28 -24.08 -0.39
CA VAL A 360 -7.15 -23.39 -1.35
C VAL A 360 -6.43 -23.13 -2.67
N LEU A 361 -5.14 -22.78 -2.65
CA LEU A 361 -4.33 -22.62 -3.85
C LEU A 361 -4.17 -23.95 -4.60
N ALA A 362 -3.90 -25.05 -3.88
CA ALA A 362 -3.83 -26.37 -4.50
C ALA A 362 -5.19 -26.83 -5.05
N GLU A 363 -6.31 -26.45 -4.44
CA GLU A 363 -7.63 -26.68 -5.02
C GLU A 363 -7.87 -25.82 -6.26
N LEU A 364 -7.49 -24.54 -6.22
CA LEU A 364 -7.60 -23.61 -7.35
C LEU A 364 -6.78 -24.10 -8.55
N GLU A 365 -5.54 -24.56 -8.32
CA GLU A 365 -4.68 -25.15 -9.35
C GLU A 365 -5.34 -26.38 -9.98
N ARG A 366 -5.93 -27.27 -9.17
CA ARG A 366 -6.72 -28.41 -9.68
C ARG A 366 -7.96 -27.98 -10.46
N ARG A 367 -8.62 -26.87 -10.07
CA ARG A 367 -9.77 -26.32 -10.81
C ARG A 367 -9.34 -25.69 -12.13
N GLN A 368 -8.23 -24.96 -12.14
CA GLN A 368 -7.65 -24.38 -13.34
C GLN A 368 -7.25 -25.47 -14.33
N GLY A 369 -6.56 -26.53 -13.88
CA GLY A 369 -6.24 -27.68 -14.74
C GLY A 369 -7.49 -28.33 -15.35
N ARG A 370 -8.57 -28.50 -14.56
CA ARG A 370 -9.85 -28.99 -15.09
C ARG A 370 -10.49 -28.04 -16.11
N GLN A 371 -10.42 -26.73 -15.87
CA GLN A 371 -10.94 -25.72 -16.80
C GLN A 371 -10.14 -25.70 -18.10
N GLU A 372 -8.82 -25.84 -18.06
CA GLU A 372 -7.99 -25.98 -19.26
C GLU A 372 -8.37 -27.22 -20.07
N ASP A 373 -8.58 -28.37 -19.41
CA ASP A 373 -9.05 -29.59 -20.07
C ASP A 373 -10.46 -29.44 -20.67
N GLU A 374 -11.36 -28.74 -19.97
CA GLU A 374 -12.68 -28.40 -20.50
C GLU A 374 -12.54 -27.50 -21.73
N ILE A 375 -11.77 -26.41 -21.66
CA ILE A 375 -11.53 -25.49 -22.79
C ILE A 375 -11.02 -26.24 -24.01
N ARG A 376 -10.06 -27.16 -23.84
CA ARG A 376 -9.58 -28.02 -24.94
C ARG A 376 -10.70 -28.89 -25.55
N LYS A 377 -11.62 -29.41 -24.73
CA LYS A 377 -12.80 -30.14 -25.23
C LYS A 377 -13.78 -29.20 -25.96
N TRP A 378 -13.96 -27.96 -25.49
CA TRP A 378 -14.76 -26.94 -26.17
C TRP A 378 -14.14 -26.52 -27.51
N GLU A 379 -12.81 -26.40 -27.58
CA GLU A 379 -12.10 -26.14 -28.84
C GLU A 379 -12.32 -27.27 -29.85
N GLN A 380 -12.18 -28.52 -29.40
CA GLN A 380 -12.43 -29.68 -30.26
C GLN A 380 -13.89 -29.76 -30.71
N SER A 381 -14.85 -29.53 -29.80
CA SER A 381 -16.28 -29.56 -30.15
C SER A 381 -16.68 -28.40 -31.06
N LEU A 382 -16.06 -27.22 -30.90
CA LEU A 382 -16.23 -26.08 -31.79
C LEU A 382 -15.66 -26.37 -33.17
N GLU A 383 -14.49 -26.99 -33.27
CA GLU A 383 -13.89 -27.37 -34.55
C GLU A 383 -14.74 -28.41 -35.29
N VAL A 384 -15.39 -29.34 -34.56
CA VAL A 384 -16.38 -30.25 -35.14
C VAL A 384 -17.62 -29.49 -35.60
N ALA A 385 -18.16 -28.59 -34.77
CA ALA A 385 -19.31 -27.78 -35.13
C ALA A 385 -19.04 -26.86 -36.33
N GLU A 386 -17.85 -26.29 -36.45
CA GLU A 386 -17.43 -25.48 -37.60
C GLU A 386 -17.40 -26.31 -38.88
N ARG A 387 -16.83 -27.52 -38.82
CA ARG A 387 -16.87 -28.47 -39.96
C ARG A 387 -18.31 -28.79 -40.34
N ASP A 388 -19.16 -29.10 -39.36
CA ASP A 388 -20.57 -29.41 -39.59
C ASP A 388 -21.31 -28.23 -40.21
N VAL A 389 -21.12 -27.01 -39.71
CA VAL A 389 -21.70 -25.78 -40.30
C VAL A 389 -21.19 -25.57 -41.72
N ALA A 390 -19.91 -25.78 -42.01
CA ALA A 390 -19.38 -25.68 -43.37
C ALA A 390 -19.98 -26.74 -44.31
N THR A 391 -20.23 -27.96 -43.82
CA THR A 391 -20.94 -28.98 -44.62
C THR A 391 -22.41 -28.61 -44.84
N GLN A 392 -23.09 -28.09 -43.82
CA GLN A 392 -24.47 -27.64 -43.92
C GLN A 392 -24.59 -26.44 -44.85
N GLU A 393 -23.66 -25.49 -44.81
CA GLU A 393 -23.59 -24.35 -45.72
C GLU A 393 -23.43 -24.81 -47.17
N LYS A 394 -22.50 -25.73 -47.45
CA LYS A 394 -22.36 -26.33 -48.80
C LYS A 394 -23.66 -27.00 -49.25
N SER A 395 -24.32 -27.74 -48.36
CA SER A 395 -25.61 -28.38 -48.65
C SER A 395 -26.71 -27.35 -48.92
N LEU A 396 -26.74 -26.24 -48.18
CA LEU A 396 -27.71 -25.15 -48.32
C LEU A 396 -27.45 -24.37 -49.62
N GLN A 397 -26.19 -24.09 -49.97
CA GLN A 397 -25.84 -23.50 -51.26
C GLN A 397 -26.25 -24.41 -52.43
N GLN A 398 -26.07 -25.73 -52.31
CA GLN A 398 -26.53 -26.68 -53.33
C GLN A 398 -28.06 -26.71 -53.42
N ASN A 399 -28.76 -26.72 -52.28
CA ASN A 399 -30.22 -26.66 -52.24
C ASN A 399 -30.75 -25.33 -52.81
N MET A 400 -30.11 -24.21 -52.49
CA MET A 400 -30.44 -22.88 -53.03
C MET A 400 -30.21 -22.81 -54.53
N LYS A 401 -29.15 -23.43 -55.07
CA LYS A 401 -28.95 -23.57 -56.52
C LYS A 401 -30.07 -24.40 -57.17
N LYS A 402 -30.49 -25.51 -56.55
CA LYS A 402 -31.61 -26.33 -57.04
C LYS A 402 -32.92 -25.55 -57.05
N VAL A 403 -33.25 -24.85 -55.96
CA VAL A 403 -34.43 -24.00 -55.87
C VAL A 403 -34.35 -22.85 -56.87
N GLY A 404 -33.20 -22.21 -57.04
CA GLY A 404 -32.97 -21.17 -58.05
C GLY A 404 -33.17 -21.68 -59.48
N MET A 405 -32.73 -22.90 -59.80
CA MET A 405 -33.03 -23.53 -61.10
C MET A 405 -34.53 -23.83 -61.26
N TRP A 406 -35.22 -24.25 -60.20
CA TRP A 406 -36.67 -24.45 -60.24
C TRP A 406 -37.44 -23.14 -60.42
N VAL A 407 -37.04 -22.08 -59.72
CA VAL A 407 -37.61 -20.73 -59.87
C VAL A 407 -37.36 -20.21 -61.27
N LYS A 408 -36.14 -20.31 -61.81
CA LYS A 408 -35.86 -19.96 -63.22
C LYS A 408 -36.69 -20.78 -64.20
N GLY A 409 -36.84 -22.09 -63.96
CA GLY A 409 -37.72 -22.92 -64.78
C GLY A 409 -39.19 -22.51 -64.69
N LEU A 410 -39.64 -22.02 -63.53
CA LEU A 410 -40.97 -21.47 -63.34
C LEU A 410 -41.11 -20.11 -64.04
N GLU A 411 -40.13 -19.22 -63.92
CA GLU A 411 -40.05 -17.94 -64.62
C GLU A 411 -40.05 -18.13 -66.13
N ASP A 412 -39.25 -19.07 -66.66
CA ASP A 412 -39.25 -19.42 -68.08
C ASP A 412 -40.61 -19.96 -68.54
N ARG A 413 -41.30 -20.73 -67.69
CA ARG A 413 -42.65 -21.22 -67.97
C ARG A 413 -43.69 -20.09 -67.91
N VAL A 414 -43.56 -19.16 -66.98
CA VAL A 414 -44.42 -17.97 -66.86
C VAL A 414 -44.17 -17.01 -68.03
N ALA A 415 -42.93 -16.83 -68.46
CA ALA A 415 -42.55 -16.01 -69.62
C ALA A 415 -42.97 -16.67 -70.94
N LYS A 416 -42.97 -18.01 -71.02
CA LYS A 416 -43.49 -18.78 -72.16
C LYS A 416 -45.01 -18.92 -72.14
N MET A 417 -45.70 -18.57 -71.06
CA MET A 417 -47.13 -18.35 -71.11
C MET A 417 -47.33 -17.05 -71.88
N PRO A 418 -47.83 -17.07 -73.13
CA PRO A 418 -48.29 -15.82 -73.73
C PRO A 418 -49.33 -15.25 -72.77
N GLY A 419 -49.26 -13.94 -72.50
CA GLY A 419 -50.33 -13.24 -71.82
C GLY A 419 -51.64 -13.65 -72.48
N GLN A 420 -52.41 -14.49 -71.80
CA GLN A 420 -53.79 -14.75 -72.15
C GLN A 420 -54.47 -13.41 -71.90
N GLY A 421 -54.76 -12.74 -73.00
CA GLY A 421 -55.39 -11.43 -73.02
C GLY A 421 -56.84 -11.45 -72.55
N ASP A 422 -57.38 -10.23 -72.63
CA ASP A 422 -58.75 -9.75 -72.42
C ASP A 422 -59.20 -9.44 -70.99
#